data_AF-A0AAW1AFT6-F1
#
_entry.id   AF-A0AAW1AFT6-F1
#
_cell.length_a   1.000
_cell.length_b   1.000
_cell.length_c   1.000
_cell.angle_alpha   90.00
_cell.angle_beta   90.00
_cell.angle_gamma   90.00
#
_symmetry.space_group_name_H-M   'P 1'
#
loop_
_entity.id
_entity.type
_entity.pdbx_description
1 polymer ?
#
loop_
_entity_poly.entity_id
_entity_poly.type
_entity_poly.pdbx_seq_one_letter_code
_entity_poly.pdbx_strand_id
1 'polypeptide(L)'
;MILRTVRPMLMVMTAMLLETSGKPRLELPRNCAHSAPSHERSATISANGSSGVATMTILEELESRLSRLERRLRAVEQPVWQMSSAEEDWEICAEGPCKCQPETKSVSCWRQNLLDLPAAQLVPRDVLKLDLAGNRLTALHRDTFLDMTRLNHLDLSDNAIEHLPLNLFFSLHAVTRIRLSKNLLVELHRSQFLSTRNLRILDASSNRLRTLPESLFLSTTSLVLLDLSCNRLSSFAPETFRGLSSLEELLLGKNRLSILPVDLFKDLTSLKYLGLEENRLKELPDLLFRAQSSLRELNARGNQLTEISASLLSPLERLRSLELSNNKIARIDSSALQGLAALKELQLGHNRIRNLTPGLFTNSTGLERLVLYANGIESLSRGTFHGLSNLTSLFLHSNHLRILHPELFDDTPNLRKLQLESNYLSSLPPRIFDGVQSMEQLRLARNPWHCDCAASYLAMWLQRMYLAQVNATRPVEDPGVWEFGAGAVCRGPGTLGGKLLLRLTFHELCEGQWASMRGLVPRLPIDLIGSGRTLSSTDDPFARNESNFSRSLAKQR
;
A
#
# COMPACT_ATOMS: atom_id res chain seq x y z
N MET A 1 20.91 -42.78 -29.68
CA MET A 1 20.15 -43.44 -30.76
C MET A 1 18.63 -43.39 -30.53
N ILE A 2 18.12 -43.74 -29.34
CA ILE A 2 16.68 -43.66 -28.97
C ILE A 2 16.11 -42.22 -29.04
N LEU A 3 16.92 -41.18 -28.81
CA LEU A 3 16.51 -39.77 -28.92
C LEU A 3 16.26 -39.26 -30.36
N ARG A 4 16.86 -39.89 -31.39
CA ARG A 4 16.68 -39.46 -32.79
C ARG A 4 15.39 -39.98 -33.43
N THR A 5 14.78 -41.02 -32.86
CA THR A 5 13.55 -41.66 -33.39
C THR A 5 12.27 -41.13 -32.75
N VAL A 6 12.34 -40.58 -31.54
CA VAL A 6 11.16 -40.10 -30.80
C VAL A 6 10.74 -38.67 -31.22
N ARG A 7 11.69 -37.86 -31.71
CA ARG A 7 11.47 -36.45 -32.10
C ARG A 7 10.45 -36.26 -33.23
N PRO A 8 10.45 -37.03 -34.34
CA PRO A 8 9.43 -36.91 -35.38
C PRO A 8 8.05 -37.35 -34.88
N MET A 9 7.98 -38.40 -34.06
CA MET A 9 6.71 -38.88 -33.49
C MET A 9 6.07 -37.89 -32.53
N LEU A 10 6.86 -37.26 -31.64
CA LEU A 10 6.33 -36.27 -30.69
C LEU A 10 5.88 -34.98 -31.40
N MET A 11 6.66 -34.49 -32.38
CA MET A 11 6.30 -33.28 -33.14
C MET A 11 5.08 -33.47 -34.03
N VAL A 12 4.87 -34.66 -34.60
CA VAL A 12 3.67 -34.98 -35.38
C VAL A 12 2.43 -35.05 -34.47
N MET A 13 2.57 -35.58 -33.25
CA MET A 13 1.48 -35.60 -32.26
C MET A 13 1.10 -34.19 -31.76
N THR A 14 2.07 -33.32 -31.47
CA THR A 14 1.77 -31.93 -31.05
C THR A 14 1.22 -31.09 -32.19
N ALA A 15 1.70 -31.27 -33.43
CA ALA A 15 1.16 -30.56 -34.59
C ALA A 15 -0.29 -30.93 -34.91
N MET A 16 -0.67 -32.22 -34.78
CA MET A 16 -2.05 -32.66 -35.04
C MET A 16 -3.06 -32.25 -33.96
N LEU A 17 -2.62 -31.92 -32.74
CA LEU A 17 -3.49 -31.47 -31.64
C LEU A 17 -3.65 -29.94 -31.57
N LEU A 18 -2.77 -29.17 -32.22
CA LEU A 18 -2.77 -27.70 -32.20
C LEU A 18 -3.71 -27.06 -33.23
N GLU A 19 -4.30 -27.81 -34.17
CA GLU A 19 -5.21 -27.29 -35.20
C GLU A 19 -6.64 -27.00 -34.70
N THR A 20 -6.98 -27.26 -33.43
CA THR A 20 -8.38 -27.10 -32.93
C THR A 20 -8.58 -26.15 -31.77
N SER A 21 -7.62 -25.29 -31.39
CA SER A 21 -7.87 -24.30 -30.33
C SER A 21 -7.48 -22.86 -30.70
N GLY A 22 -8.51 -22.04 -30.95
CA GLY A 22 -8.37 -20.59 -31.07
C GLY A 22 -7.86 -19.98 -29.76
N LYS A 23 -6.73 -19.27 -29.83
CA LYS A 23 -6.14 -18.55 -28.68
C LYS A 23 -6.95 -17.29 -28.33
N PRO A 24 -7.41 -17.11 -27.09
CA PRO A 24 -7.83 -15.80 -26.62
C PRO A 24 -6.60 -14.97 -26.21
N ARG A 25 -6.56 -13.72 -26.66
CA ARG A 25 -5.65 -12.67 -26.16
C ARG A 25 -6.12 -12.30 -24.74
N LEU A 26 -5.31 -12.62 -23.73
CA LEU A 26 -5.52 -12.22 -22.35
C LEU A 26 -4.54 -11.08 -22.01
N GLU A 27 -5.09 -9.89 -21.80
CA GLU A 27 -4.37 -8.70 -21.36
C GLU A 27 -3.88 -8.86 -19.91
N LEU A 28 -2.65 -8.41 -19.67
CA LEU A 28 -2.02 -8.35 -18.34
C LEU A 28 -2.45 -7.06 -17.61
N PRO A 29 -2.67 -7.08 -16.29
CA PRO A 29 -2.99 -5.88 -15.52
C PRO A 29 -1.80 -4.89 -15.47
N ARG A 30 -2.11 -3.60 -15.69
CA ARG A 30 -1.19 -2.47 -15.95
C ARG A 30 -0.19 -2.06 -14.84
N ASN A 31 -0.14 -2.74 -13.70
CA ASN A 31 0.73 -2.34 -12.57
C ASN A 31 1.78 -3.39 -12.15
N CYS A 32 2.00 -4.46 -12.90
CA CYS A 32 3.22 -5.30 -12.81
C CYS A 32 4.15 -5.11 -14.03
N ALA A 33 3.88 -4.13 -14.90
CA ALA A 33 4.77 -3.68 -15.97
C ALA A 33 4.44 -2.23 -16.36
N HIS A 34 5.40 -1.31 -16.33
CA HIS A 34 5.21 0.05 -16.86
C HIS A 34 5.72 0.14 -18.30
N SER A 35 4.81 0.40 -19.25
CA SER A 35 4.77 1.59 -20.14
C SER A 35 4.04 1.34 -21.47
N ALA A 36 3.26 2.37 -21.88
CA ALA A 36 2.63 2.65 -23.20
C ALA A 36 1.14 2.24 -23.41
N PRO A 37 0.37 2.97 -24.26
CA PRO A 37 -0.68 3.89 -23.82
C PRO A 37 -2.12 3.41 -24.07
N SER A 38 -3.04 4.14 -23.44
CA SER A 38 -4.49 4.02 -23.46
C SER A 38 -5.12 4.09 -24.85
N HIS A 39 -5.97 3.11 -25.18
CA HIS A 39 -7.24 3.35 -25.85
C HIS A 39 -8.29 2.36 -25.34
N GLU A 40 -9.33 2.90 -24.71
CA GLU A 40 -10.57 2.23 -24.36
C GLU A 40 -11.39 1.97 -25.62
N ARG A 41 -11.99 0.77 -25.75
CA ARG A 41 -13.34 0.61 -26.30
C ARG A 41 -14.09 -0.51 -25.59
N SER A 42 -15.25 -0.12 -25.09
CA SER A 42 -16.26 -0.92 -24.41
C SER A 42 -16.72 -2.13 -25.23
N ALA A 43 -16.88 -3.28 -24.57
CA ALA A 43 -17.75 -4.35 -25.04
C ALA A 43 -18.46 -4.99 -23.84
N THR A 44 -19.77 -4.76 -23.80
CA THR A 44 -20.78 -5.43 -22.97
C THR A 44 -20.77 -6.94 -23.21
N ILE A 45 -20.68 -7.75 -22.15
CA ILE A 45 -21.00 -9.18 -22.20
C ILE A 45 -22.00 -9.50 -21.09
N SER A 46 -23.17 -9.97 -21.52
CA SER A 46 -24.30 -10.40 -20.69
C SER A 46 -23.97 -11.65 -19.89
N ALA A 47 -24.50 -11.70 -18.68
CA ALA A 47 -24.57 -12.88 -17.85
C ALA A 47 -25.33 -14.01 -18.54
N ASN A 48 -24.78 -15.22 -18.47
CA ASN A 48 -25.58 -16.42 -18.22
C ASN A 48 -24.72 -17.45 -17.49
N GLY A 49 -25.27 -17.95 -16.39
CA GLY A 49 -24.63 -18.91 -15.51
C GLY A 49 -24.82 -20.33 -15.99
N SER A 50 -23.83 -21.17 -15.67
CA SER A 50 -24.06 -22.56 -15.27
C SER A 50 -22.84 -23.04 -14.50
N SER A 51 -23.06 -23.40 -13.25
CA SER A 51 -22.16 -24.14 -12.39
C SER A 51 -21.77 -25.48 -13.02
N GLY A 52 -20.53 -25.60 -13.47
CA GLY A 52 -19.92 -26.85 -13.90
C GLY A 52 -18.61 -27.05 -13.15
N VAL A 53 -18.59 -28.02 -12.25
CA VAL A 53 -17.35 -28.55 -11.68
C VAL A 53 -16.59 -29.21 -12.84
N ALA A 54 -15.50 -28.58 -13.29
CA ALA A 54 -14.72 -29.06 -14.42
C ALA A 54 -13.97 -30.35 -14.03
N THR A 55 -14.48 -31.50 -14.48
CA THR A 55 -13.71 -32.73 -14.58
C THR A 55 -12.70 -32.55 -15.71
N MET A 56 -11.41 -32.39 -15.38
CA MET A 56 -10.35 -32.35 -16.39
C MET A 56 -10.41 -33.64 -17.20
N THR A 57 -10.44 -33.50 -18.53
CA THR A 57 -10.48 -34.64 -19.43
C THR A 57 -9.13 -35.37 -19.39
N ILE A 58 -9.14 -36.70 -19.59
CA ILE A 58 -7.90 -37.51 -19.64
C ILE A 58 -6.92 -36.96 -20.70
N LEU A 59 -7.45 -36.39 -21.78
CA LEU A 59 -6.66 -35.78 -22.86
C LEU A 59 -5.89 -34.54 -22.38
N GLU A 60 -6.53 -33.62 -21.65
CA GLU A 60 -5.90 -32.40 -21.12
C GLU A 60 -4.81 -32.73 -20.08
N GLU A 61 -5.01 -33.77 -19.27
CA GLU A 61 -3.98 -34.25 -18.34
C GLU A 61 -2.79 -34.88 -19.09
N LEU A 62 -3.05 -35.63 -20.17
CA LEU A 62 -2.00 -36.22 -21.01
C LEU A 62 -1.21 -35.14 -21.78
N GLU A 63 -1.87 -34.12 -22.30
CA GLU A 63 -1.25 -32.94 -22.93
C GLU A 63 -0.42 -32.12 -21.93
N SER A 64 -0.92 -31.94 -20.71
CA SER A 64 -0.19 -31.29 -19.61
C SER A 64 1.08 -32.07 -19.25
N ARG A 65 1.00 -33.41 -19.20
CA ARG A 65 2.14 -34.29 -18.95
C ARG A 65 3.14 -34.29 -20.10
N LEU A 66 2.67 -34.36 -21.35
CA LEU A 66 3.51 -34.27 -22.55
C LEU A 66 4.23 -32.93 -22.63
N SER A 67 3.52 -31.82 -22.41
CA SER A 67 4.14 -30.49 -22.38
C SER A 67 5.19 -30.37 -21.26
N ARG A 68 4.93 -30.94 -20.08
CA ARG A 68 5.93 -31.01 -18.99
C ARG A 68 7.16 -31.84 -19.39
N LEU A 69 6.97 -32.99 -20.02
CA LEU A 69 8.06 -33.83 -20.51
C LEU A 69 8.87 -33.14 -21.62
N GLU A 70 8.20 -32.50 -22.57
CA GLU A 70 8.85 -31.77 -23.66
C GLU A 70 9.71 -30.62 -23.13
N ARG A 71 9.21 -29.84 -22.17
CA ARG A 71 9.98 -28.76 -21.53
C ARG A 71 11.19 -29.30 -20.77
N ARG A 72 11.03 -30.43 -20.08
CA ARG A 72 12.14 -31.13 -19.40
C ARG A 72 13.16 -31.69 -20.39
N LEU A 73 12.72 -32.16 -21.55
CA LEU A 73 13.62 -32.64 -22.61
C LEU A 73 14.42 -31.49 -23.21
N ARG A 74 13.78 -30.34 -23.49
CA ARG A 74 14.48 -29.13 -23.96
C ARG A 74 15.61 -28.73 -23.03
N ALA A 75 15.38 -28.78 -21.72
CA ALA A 75 16.42 -28.49 -20.72
C ALA A 75 17.64 -29.42 -20.82
N VAL A 76 17.48 -30.70 -21.21
CA VAL A 76 18.60 -31.65 -21.36
C VAL A 76 19.42 -31.38 -22.63
N GLU A 77 18.81 -30.77 -23.64
CA GLU A 77 19.48 -30.42 -24.90
C GLU A 77 20.15 -29.03 -24.86
N GLN A 78 19.99 -28.28 -23.76
CA GLN A 78 20.57 -26.95 -23.61
C GLN A 78 22.10 -27.01 -23.48
N PRO A 79 22.83 -26.08 -24.12
CA PRO A 79 24.27 -25.95 -23.95
C PRO A 79 24.63 -25.56 -22.50
N VAL A 80 25.81 -25.99 -22.08
CA VAL A 80 26.43 -25.64 -20.80
C VAL A 80 27.69 -24.81 -21.09
N TRP A 81 28.06 -23.92 -20.18
CA TRP A 81 29.29 -23.13 -20.27
C TRP A 81 30.53 -24.01 -20.37
N GLN A 82 31.58 -23.46 -20.98
CA GLN A 82 32.91 -24.01 -20.84
C GLN A 82 33.53 -23.48 -19.54
N MET A 83 33.79 -24.38 -18.59
CA MET A 83 34.39 -24.06 -17.30
C MET A 83 35.91 -24.24 -17.36
N SER A 84 36.68 -23.26 -16.87
CA SER A 84 38.14 -23.32 -16.79
C SER A 84 38.64 -22.98 -15.38
N SER A 85 39.90 -23.30 -15.11
CA SER A 85 40.58 -23.06 -13.83
C SER A 85 41.98 -22.47 -13.99
N ALA A 86 42.28 -21.81 -15.12
CA ALA A 86 43.58 -21.21 -15.39
C ALA A 86 43.64 -19.75 -14.90
N GLU A 87 44.84 -19.23 -14.63
CA GLU A 87 45.01 -17.85 -14.13
C GLU A 87 44.62 -16.78 -15.17
N GLU A 88 44.73 -17.11 -16.46
CA GLU A 88 44.37 -16.25 -17.62
C GLU A 88 42.88 -16.29 -17.96
N ASP A 89 42.05 -17.04 -17.21
CA ASP A 89 40.65 -17.33 -17.53
C ASP A 89 39.78 -16.07 -17.72
N TRP A 90 40.08 -15.00 -16.98
CA TRP A 90 39.30 -13.77 -17.04
C TRP A 90 39.58 -12.94 -18.30
N GLU A 91 40.77 -13.06 -18.88
CA GLU A 91 41.11 -12.43 -20.17
C GLU A 91 40.40 -13.17 -21.31
N ILE A 92 40.43 -14.51 -21.29
CA ILE A 92 39.75 -15.37 -22.27
C ILE A 92 38.22 -15.22 -22.17
N CYS A 93 37.67 -15.04 -20.95
CA CYS A 93 36.25 -14.77 -20.72
C CYS A 93 35.75 -13.56 -21.54
N ALA A 94 36.60 -12.53 -21.70
CA ALA A 94 36.25 -11.30 -22.41
C ALA A 94 36.10 -11.49 -23.93
N GLU A 95 36.52 -12.62 -24.50
CA GLU A 95 36.37 -12.94 -25.92
C GLU A 95 34.94 -13.42 -26.27
N GLY A 96 34.14 -13.78 -25.27
CA GLY A 96 32.76 -14.20 -25.46
C GLY A 96 31.76 -13.03 -25.56
N PRO A 97 30.47 -13.32 -25.82
CA PRO A 97 29.42 -12.28 -25.94
C PRO A 97 29.08 -11.60 -24.61
N CYS A 98 29.51 -12.14 -23.48
CA CYS A 98 29.26 -11.58 -22.16
C CYS A 98 30.40 -10.67 -21.70
N LYS A 99 30.06 -9.65 -20.92
CA LYS A 99 31.04 -8.75 -20.31
C LYS A 99 31.60 -9.37 -19.04
N CYS A 100 32.90 -9.64 -19.02
CA CYS A 100 33.61 -10.15 -17.86
C CYS A 100 34.40 -9.03 -17.15
N GLN A 101 34.39 -9.04 -15.81
CA GLN A 101 35.11 -8.08 -14.96
C GLN A 101 36.00 -8.84 -13.96
N PRO A 102 37.33 -8.88 -14.19
CA PRO A 102 38.25 -9.60 -13.32
C PRO A 102 38.29 -9.05 -11.87
N GLU A 103 38.18 -7.74 -11.70
CA GLU A 103 38.33 -7.06 -10.39
C GLU A 103 37.19 -7.41 -9.43
N THR A 104 35.97 -7.49 -9.98
CA THR A 104 34.76 -7.82 -9.23
C THR A 104 34.39 -9.30 -9.32
N LYS A 105 35.13 -10.07 -10.13
CA LYS A 105 34.86 -11.47 -10.49
C LYS A 105 33.41 -11.65 -10.93
N SER A 106 32.97 -10.79 -11.86
CA SER A 106 31.59 -10.77 -12.35
C SER A 106 31.49 -11.00 -13.84
N VAL A 107 30.45 -11.72 -14.26
CA VAL A 107 30.10 -11.97 -15.65
C VAL A 107 28.68 -11.47 -15.87
N SER A 108 28.50 -10.58 -16.85
CA SER A 108 27.19 -10.03 -17.21
C SER A 108 26.90 -10.22 -18.70
N CYS A 109 25.82 -10.94 -18.97
CA CYS A 109 25.24 -11.14 -20.30
C CYS A 109 23.92 -10.37 -20.42
N TRP A 110 23.79 -9.23 -19.73
CA TRP A 110 22.54 -8.47 -19.67
C TRP A 110 22.10 -7.98 -21.05
N ARG A 111 20.83 -8.21 -21.39
CA ARG A 111 20.20 -7.75 -22.65
C ARG A 111 20.94 -8.08 -23.94
N GLN A 112 21.54 -9.27 -23.99
CA GLN A 112 22.22 -9.78 -25.18
C GLN A 112 21.28 -10.52 -26.16
N ASN A 113 19.97 -10.52 -25.90
CA ASN A 113 18.96 -11.26 -26.67
C ASN A 113 19.25 -12.77 -26.78
N LEU A 114 19.89 -13.36 -25.76
CA LEU A 114 20.23 -14.78 -25.75
C LEU A 114 18.97 -15.65 -25.76
N LEU A 115 18.90 -16.61 -26.69
CA LEU A 115 17.87 -17.65 -26.73
C LEU A 115 18.28 -18.87 -25.91
N ASP A 116 19.57 -19.23 -26.02
CA ASP A 116 20.25 -20.28 -25.26
C ASP A 116 21.59 -19.71 -24.75
N LEU A 117 22.21 -20.40 -23.80
CA LEU A 117 23.51 -19.97 -23.28
C LEU A 117 24.62 -20.24 -24.33
N PRO A 118 25.53 -19.28 -24.56
CA PRO A 118 26.59 -19.46 -25.55
C PRO A 118 27.63 -20.48 -25.05
N ALA A 119 27.68 -21.67 -25.66
CA ALA A 119 28.63 -22.73 -25.28
C ALA A 119 30.10 -22.29 -25.41
N ALA A 120 30.39 -21.33 -26.29
CA ALA A 120 31.72 -20.76 -26.49
C ALA A 120 32.12 -19.75 -25.39
N GLN A 121 31.18 -19.29 -24.56
CA GLN A 121 31.52 -18.40 -23.45
C GLN A 121 32.23 -19.21 -22.36
N LEU A 122 33.47 -18.86 -22.11
CA LEU A 122 34.22 -19.35 -20.96
C LEU A 122 33.75 -18.60 -19.71
N VAL A 123 33.48 -19.35 -18.64
CA VAL A 123 33.12 -18.79 -17.32
C VAL A 123 34.12 -19.30 -16.28
N PRO A 124 34.90 -18.40 -15.65
CA PRO A 124 35.86 -18.79 -14.61
C PRO A 124 35.17 -19.40 -13.39
N ARG A 125 35.74 -20.46 -12.81
CA ARG A 125 35.17 -21.18 -11.64
C ARG A 125 35.03 -20.32 -10.38
N ASP A 126 35.82 -19.25 -10.26
CA ASP A 126 35.85 -18.38 -9.10
C ASP A 126 34.92 -17.16 -9.21
N VAL A 127 34.00 -17.17 -10.18
CA VAL A 127 32.95 -16.17 -10.37
C VAL A 127 32.13 -15.95 -9.09
N LEU A 128 31.95 -14.68 -8.74
CA LEU A 128 31.17 -14.24 -7.57
C LEU A 128 29.80 -13.71 -7.96
N LYS A 129 29.65 -13.18 -9.17
CA LYS A 129 28.40 -12.60 -9.67
C LYS A 129 28.15 -13.00 -11.12
N LEU A 130 26.97 -13.54 -11.38
CA LEU A 130 26.52 -13.92 -12.72
C LEU A 130 25.17 -13.24 -13.00
N ASP A 131 25.13 -12.46 -14.07
CA ASP A 131 23.95 -11.70 -14.51
C ASP A 131 23.55 -12.13 -15.92
N LEU A 132 22.41 -12.80 -16.02
CA LEU A 132 21.80 -13.29 -17.26
C LEU A 132 20.47 -12.59 -17.55
N ALA A 133 20.22 -11.44 -16.91
CA ALA A 133 18.91 -10.80 -16.96
C ALA A 133 18.60 -10.14 -18.31
N GLY A 134 17.31 -10.00 -18.63
CA GLY A 134 16.84 -9.30 -19.83
C GLY A 134 17.12 -10.05 -21.14
N ASN A 135 17.14 -11.39 -21.09
CA ASN A 135 17.35 -12.25 -22.25
C ASN A 135 16.04 -12.97 -22.63
N ARG A 136 16.12 -13.96 -23.52
CA ARG A 136 14.97 -14.73 -24.01
C ARG A 136 15.12 -16.21 -23.69
N LEU A 137 15.81 -16.53 -22.59
CA LEU A 137 16.07 -17.91 -22.17
C LEU A 137 14.77 -18.60 -21.81
N THR A 138 14.51 -19.77 -22.39
CA THR A 138 13.27 -20.55 -22.15
C THR A 138 13.49 -21.73 -21.21
N ALA A 139 14.70 -22.28 -21.20
CA ALA A 139 15.13 -23.39 -20.38
C ALA A 139 16.62 -23.25 -20.04
N LEU A 140 17.05 -23.98 -19.02
CA LEU A 140 18.46 -24.09 -18.63
C LEU A 140 18.81 -25.57 -18.49
N HIS A 141 20.06 -25.94 -18.73
CA HIS A 141 20.54 -27.28 -18.42
C HIS A 141 20.73 -27.44 -16.90
N ARG A 142 20.60 -28.66 -16.37
CA ARG A 142 20.78 -28.92 -14.92
C ARG A 142 22.19 -28.56 -14.42
N ASP A 143 23.17 -28.70 -15.30
CA ASP A 143 24.60 -28.48 -15.02
C ASP A 143 25.06 -27.06 -15.34
N THR A 144 24.13 -26.15 -15.68
CA THR A 144 24.44 -24.75 -16.02
C THR A 144 25.27 -24.05 -14.95
N PHE A 145 25.04 -24.34 -13.66
CA PHE A 145 25.78 -23.73 -12.55
C PHE A 145 26.63 -24.75 -11.78
N LEU A 146 26.98 -25.86 -12.43
CA LEU A 146 27.84 -26.87 -11.84
C LEU A 146 29.19 -26.23 -11.47
N ASP A 147 29.74 -26.60 -10.31
CA ASP A 147 31.02 -26.13 -9.78
C ASP A 147 31.16 -24.62 -9.46
N MET A 148 30.11 -23.81 -9.62
CA MET A 148 30.09 -22.38 -9.24
C MET A 148 29.94 -22.17 -7.73
N THR A 149 30.82 -22.80 -6.94
CA THR A 149 30.73 -22.90 -5.47
C THR A 149 30.90 -21.56 -4.74
N ARG A 150 31.57 -20.59 -5.36
CA ARG A 150 31.82 -19.25 -4.82
C ARG A 150 30.78 -18.20 -5.23
N LEU A 151 29.84 -18.57 -6.11
CA LEU A 151 28.86 -17.64 -6.63
C LEU A 151 27.99 -17.09 -5.51
N ASN A 152 27.96 -15.76 -5.39
CA ASN A 152 27.25 -15.04 -4.34
C ASN A 152 25.94 -14.43 -4.86
N HIS A 153 25.94 -13.96 -6.10
CA HIS A 153 24.78 -13.33 -6.75
C HIS A 153 24.49 -13.97 -8.11
N LEU A 154 23.25 -14.43 -8.27
CA LEU A 154 22.72 -14.95 -9.52
C LEU A 154 21.47 -14.16 -9.93
N ASP A 155 21.52 -13.54 -11.11
CA ASP A 155 20.38 -12.86 -11.71
C ASP A 155 19.93 -13.57 -12.99
N LEU A 156 18.71 -14.12 -12.96
CA LEU A 156 18.03 -14.76 -14.09
C LEU A 156 16.73 -14.01 -14.43
N SER A 157 16.58 -12.77 -13.97
CA SER A 157 15.33 -12.02 -14.13
C SER A 157 15.05 -11.63 -15.59
N ASP A 158 13.79 -11.32 -15.89
CA ASP A 158 13.38 -10.81 -17.20
C ASP A 158 13.79 -11.74 -18.36
N ASN A 159 13.32 -12.99 -18.27
CA ASN A 159 13.55 -14.06 -19.24
C ASN A 159 12.22 -14.81 -19.51
N ALA A 160 12.26 -15.90 -20.27
CA ALA A 160 11.09 -16.71 -20.60
C ALA A 160 11.12 -18.10 -19.94
N ILE A 161 11.80 -18.26 -18.79
CA ILE A 161 12.02 -19.56 -18.17
C ILE A 161 10.71 -20.11 -17.62
N GLU A 162 10.30 -21.28 -18.09
CA GLU A 162 9.05 -21.92 -17.66
C GLU A 162 9.22 -22.90 -16.49
N HIS A 163 10.38 -23.55 -16.42
CA HIS A 163 10.70 -24.57 -15.42
C HIS A 163 12.18 -24.53 -15.05
N LEU A 164 12.48 -24.81 -13.79
CA LEU A 164 13.85 -25.00 -13.32
C LEU A 164 14.15 -26.52 -13.25
N PRO A 165 15.26 -26.99 -13.84
CA PRO A 165 15.71 -28.35 -13.64
C PRO A 165 15.96 -28.66 -12.16
N LEU A 166 15.75 -29.94 -11.80
CA LEU A 166 16.18 -30.46 -10.50
C LEU A 166 17.69 -30.25 -10.33
N ASN A 167 18.10 -29.90 -9.13
CA ASN A 167 19.50 -29.71 -8.74
C ASN A 167 20.24 -28.57 -9.47
N LEU A 168 19.53 -27.69 -10.18
CA LEU A 168 20.14 -26.53 -10.86
C LEU A 168 21.01 -25.68 -9.91
N PHE A 169 20.61 -25.55 -8.65
CA PHE A 169 21.33 -24.76 -7.63
C PHE A 169 22.14 -25.61 -6.65
N PHE A 170 22.40 -26.88 -6.96
CA PHE A 170 22.99 -27.83 -6.01
C PHE A 170 24.39 -27.41 -5.53
N SER A 171 25.24 -26.90 -6.43
CA SER A 171 26.61 -26.47 -6.13
C SER A 171 26.72 -25.05 -5.54
N LEU A 172 25.61 -24.29 -5.49
CA LEU A 172 25.60 -22.88 -5.12
C LEU A 172 25.61 -22.66 -3.60
N HIS A 173 26.63 -23.16 -2.91
CA HIS A 173 26.70 -23.14 -1.44
C HIS A 173 26.92 -21.74 -0.85
N ALA A 174 27.62 -20.85 -1.58
CA ALA A 174 27.90 -19.48 -1.14
C ALA A 174 26.84 -18.45 -1.53
N VAL A 175 25.81 -18.85 -2.29
CA VAL A 175 24.86 -17.90 -2.87
C VAL A 175 24.05 -17.20 -1.78
N THR A 176 24.01 -15.87 -1.84
CA THR A 176 23.21 -15.05 -0.93
C THR A 176 22.02 -14.41 -1.62
N ARG A 177 22.07 -14.25 -2.95
CA ARG A 177 21.00 -13.59 -3.72
C ARG A 177 20.69 -14.36 -4.99
N ILE A 178 19.44 -14.76 -5.15
CA ILE A 178 18.90 -15.35 -6.37
C ILE A 178 17.72 -14.50 -6.84
N ARG A 179 17.76 -14.03 -8.09
CA ARG A 179 16.65 -13.34 -8.75
C ARG A 179 16.14 -14.18 -9.92
N LEU A 180 14.86 -14.48 -9.87
CA LEU A 180 14.08 -15.24 -10.85
C LEU A 180 12.88 -14.43 -11.35
N SER A 181 12.82 -13.14 -11.05
CA SER A 181 11.64 -12.33 -11.33
C SER A 181 11.37 -12.16 -12.82
N LYS A 182 10.10 -11.90 -13.18
CA LYS A 182 9.67 -11.70 -14.57
C LYS A 182 10.06 -12.88 -15.47
N ASN A 183 9.73 -14.08 -15.03
CA ASN A 183 9.84 -15.32 -15.81
C ASN A 183 8.44 -15.95 -15.96
N LEU A 184 8.39 -17.18 -16.45
CA LEU A 184 7.14 -17.92 -16.71
C LEU A 184 6.96 -19.11 -15.76
N LEU A 185 7.67 -19.13 -14.63
CA LEU A 185 7.71 -20.27 -13.70
C LEU A 185 6.32 -20.61 -13.18
N VAL A 186 5.91 -21.87 -13.34
CA VAL A 186 4.59 -22.36 -12.91
C VAL A 186 4.65 -23.03 -11.54
N GLU A 187 5.76 -23.68 -11.24
CA GLU A 187 6.00 -24.42 -9.99
C GLU A 187 7.50 -24.37 -9.62
N LEU A 188 7.78 -24.59 -8.33
CA LEU A 188 9.11 -24.81 -7.81
C LEU A 188 9.16 -26.18 -7.16
N HIS A 189 10.24 -26.92 -7.38
CA HIS A 189 10.40 -28.22 -6.74
C HIS A 189 10.77 -28.06 -5.26
N ARG A 190 10.30 -28.96 -4.40
CA ARG A 190 10.57 -28.96 -2.95
C ARG A 190 12.04 -28.92 -2.54
N SER A 191 12.94 -29.39 -3.41
CA SER A 191 14.39 -29.42 -3.16
C SER A 191 15.15 -28.33 -3.90
N GLN A 192 14.46 -27.36 -4.54
CA GLN A 192 15.11 -26.36 -5.39
C GLN A 192 16.19 -25.56 -4.65
N PHE A 193 15.97 -25.27 -3.36
CA PHE A 193 16.85 -24.47 -2.52
C PHE A 193 17.48 -25.26 -1.36
N LEU A 194 17.53 -26.59 -1.47
CA LEU A 194 18.02 -27.47 -0.39
C LEU A 194 19.49 -27.19 -0.02
N SER A 195 20.33 -26.87 -1.02
CA SER A 195 21.78 -26.63 -0.84
C SER A 195 22.15 -25.17 -0.58
N THR A 196 21.23 -24.22 -0.77
CA THR A 196 21.50 -22.77 -0.72
C THR A 196 21.31 -22.21 0.70
N ARG A 197 22.06 -22.72 1.67
CA ARG A 197 21.87 -22.42 3.11
C ARG A 197 22.13 -20.95 3.48
N ASN A 198 22.98 -20.27 2.70
CA ASN A 198 23.37 -18.87 2.91
C ASN A 198 22.46 -17.88 2.17
N LEU A 199 21.37 -18.35 1.56
CA LEU A 199 20.47 -17.51 0.78
C LEU A 199 19.80 -16.47 1.70
N ARG A 200 19.97 -15.19 1.35
CA ARG A 200 19.42 -14.03 2.07
C ARG A 200 18.30 -13.35 1.29
N ILE A 201 18.40 -13.30 -0.03
CA ILE A 201 17.40 -12.67 -0.89
C ILE A 201 16.96 -13.66 -1.95
N LEU A 202 15.67 -13.93 -1.99
CA LEU A 202 15.03 -14.65 -3.07
C LEU A 202 13.92 -13.77 -3.67
N ASP A 203 14.12 -13.38 -4.92
CA ASP A 203 13.10 -12.70 -5.71
C ASP A 203 12.55 -13.67 -6.76
N ALA A 204 11.33 -14.14 -6.57
CA ALA A 204 10.58 -14.95 -7.53
C ALA A 204 9.28 -14.24 -7.97
N SER A 205 9.27 -12.90 -7.89
CA SER A 205 8.13 -12.08 -8.26
C SER A 205 7.79 -12.13 -9.75
N SER A 206 6.59 -11.73 -10.13
CA SER A 206 6.17 -11.63 -11.55
C SER A 206 6.35 -12.94 -12.33
N ASN A 207 5.99 -14.06 -11.71
CA ASN A 207 5.99 -15.39 -12.32
C ASN A 207 4.54 -15.91 -12.44
N ARG A 208 4.36 -17.22 -12.66
CA ARG A 208 3.05 -17.88 -12.78
C ARG A 208 2.83 -18.93 -11.70
N LEU A 209 3.52 -18.80 -10.56
CA LEU A 209 3.49 -19.76 -9.46
C LEU A 209 2.06 -19.88 -8.91
N ARG A 210 1.56 -21.11 -8.81
CA ARG A 210 0.20 -21.41 -8.30
C ARG A 210 0.21 -21.86 -6.84
N THR A 211 1.25 -22.57 -6.44
CA THR A 211 1.44 -23.15 -5.10
C THR A 211 2.92 -23.16 -4.75
N LEU A 212 3.22 -23.23 -3.45
CA LEU A 212 4.57 -23.52 -2.96
C LEU A 212 4.57 -24.86 -2.21
N PRO A 213 5.60 -25.72 -2.40
CA PRO A 213 5.77 -26.91 -1.58
C PRO A 213 6.07 -26.53 -0.11
N GLU A 214 5.51 -27.28 0.83
CA GLU A 214 5.69 -27.07 2.29
C GLU A 214 7.16 -27.02 2.72
N SER A 215 8.00 -27.85 2.10
CA SER A 215 9.39 -28.02 2.50
C SER A 215 10.39 -27.15 1.72
N LEU A 216 9.90 -26.19 0.90
CA LEU A 216 10.74 -25.43 -0.03
C LEU A 216 11.87 -24.65 0.67
N PHE A 217 11.61 -24.14 1.88
CA PHE A 217 12.50 -23.23 2.60
C PHE A 217 13.16 -23.83 3.85
N LEU A 218 13.05 -25.15 4.08
CA LEU A 218 13.56 -25.79 5.30
C LEU A 218 15.05 -25.55 5.59
N SER A 219 15.86 -25.36 4.54
CA SER A 219 17.31 -25.15 4.66
C SER A 219 17.75 -23.69 4.51
N THR A 220 16.86 -22.78 4.15
CA THR A 220 17.16 -21.37 3.85
C THR A 220 16.80 -20.46 5.04
N THR A 221 17.24 -20.82 6.24
CA THR A 221 16.89 -20.12 7.50
C THR A 221 17.51 -18.72 7.64
N SER A 222 18.47 -18.39 6.76
CA SER A 222 19.12 -17.07 6.68
C SER A 222 18.43 -16.09 5.73
N LEU A 223 17.26 -16.46 5.16
CA LEU A 223 16.49 -15.57 4.30
C LEU A 223 16.07 -14.31 5.07
N VAL A 224 16.29 -13.17 4.45
CA VAL A 224 15.96 -11.82 4.95
C VAL A 224 14.83 -11.22 4.12
N LEU A 225 14.87 -11.39 2.79
CA LEU A 225 13.85 -10.90 1.87
C LEU A 225 13.35 -12.04 0.98
N LEU A 226 12.04 -12.25 1.00
CA LEU A 226 11.34 -13.17 0.11
C LEU A 226 10.26 -12.42 -0.67
N ASP A 227 10.47 -12.29 -1.98
CA ASP A 227 9.49 -11.70 -2.90
C ASP A 227 8.81 -12.76 -3.75
N LEU A 228 7.50 -12.92 -3.55
CA LEU A 228 6.60 -13.80 -4.29
C LEU A 228 5.44 -13.01 -4.92
N SER A 229 5.57 -11.68 -5.01
CA SER A 229 4.52 -10.79 -5.53
C SER A 229 4.25 -11.01 -7.02
N CYS A 230 3.11 -10.52 -7.52
CA CYS A 230 2.70 -10.66 -8.93
C CYS A 230 2.73 -12.13 -9.44
N ASN A 231 2.30 -13.09 -8.61
CA ASN A 231 2.16 -14.50 -8.97
C ASN A 231 0.68 -14.92 -9.06
N ARG A 232 0.40 -16.22 -9.02
CA ARG A 232 -0.96 -16.78 -9.06
C ARG A 232 -1.27 -17.64 -7.84
N LEU A 233 -0.60 -17.39 -6.72
CA LEU A 233 -0.73 -18.15 -5.48
C LEU A 233 -2.15 -17.98 -4.92
N SER A 234 -2.83 -19.09 -4.63
CA SER A 234 -4.21 -19.07 -4.10
C SER A 234 -4.30 -19.39 -2.61
N SER A 235 -3.34 -20.15 -2.09
CA SER A 235 -3.31 -20.63 -0.70
C SER A 235 -1.89 -21.05 -0.31
N PHE A 236 -1.66 -21.12 1.00
CA PHE A 236 -0.45 -21.70 1.58
C PHE A 236 -0.82 -22.84 2.52
N ALA A 237 0.07 -23.82 2.64
CA ALA A 237 0.03 -24.75 3.75
C ALA A 237 0.57 -24.06 5.02
N PRO A 238 0.14 -24.46 6.23
CA PRO A 238 0.51 -23.79 7.48
C PRO A 238 2.03 -23.69 7.71
N GLU A 239 2.79 -24.71 7.31
CA GLU A 239 4.23 -24.79 7.55
C GLU A 239 5.08 -24.29 6.37
N THR A 240 4.49 -23.60 5.38
CA THR A 240 5.21 -23.16 4.17
C THR A 240 6.45 -22.31 4.48
N PHE A 241 6.38 -21.46 5.50
CA PHE A 241 7.46 -20.56 5.91
C PHE A 241 8.17 -21.01 7.20
N ARG A 242 8.08 -22.30 7.52
CA ARG A 242 8.67 -22.87 8.74
C ARG A 242 10.18 -22.62 8.79
N GLY A 243 10.65 -22.15 9.95
CA GLY A 243 12.07 -21.92 10.23
C GLY A 243 12.66 -20.63 9.65
N LEU A 244 11.87 -19.77 8.99
CA LEU A 244 12.33 -18.48 8.44
C LEU A 244 12.39 -17.37 9.51
N SER A 245 13.09 -17.62 10.62
CA SER A 245 13.17 -16.70 11.76
C SER A 245 13.97 -15.42 11.48
N SER A 246 14.84 -15.42 10.47
CA SER A 246 15.61 -14.24 10.05
C SER A 246 14.89 -13.36 9.03
N LEU A 247 13.69 -13.76 8.57
CA LEU A 247 12.98 -13.06 7.51
C LEU A 247 12.48 -11.70 8.02
N GLU A 248 12.88 -10.64 7.32
CA GLU A 248 12.52 -9.27 7.65
C GLU A 248 11.44 -8.72 6.69
N GLU A 249 11.45 -9.15 5.43
CA GLU A 249 10.54 -8.65 4.40
C GLU A 249 9.90 -9.81 3.64
N LEU A 250 8.57 -9.85 3.65
CA LEU A 250 7.78 -10.84 2.91
C LEU A 250 6.77 -10.12 2.01
N LEU A 251 6.95 -10.28 0.69
CA LEU A 251 6.10 -9.67 -0.33
C LEU A 251 5.23 -10.74 -0.99
N LEU A 252 3.92 -10.68 -0.73
CA LEU A 252 2.91 -11.59 -1.27
C LEU A 252 1.85 -10.85 -2.10
N GLY A 253 2.07 -9.57 -2.39
CA GLY A 253 1.14 -8.71 -3.11
C GLY A 253 0.78 -9.23 -4.50
N LYS A 254 -0.38 -8.82 -5.03
CA LYS A 254 -0.85 -9.14 -6.39
C LYS A 254 -0.86 -10.64 -6.69
N ASN A 255 -1.32 -11.42 -5.72
CA ASN A 255 -1.59 -12.85 -5.87
C ASN A 255 -3.11 -13.10 -5.92
N ARG A 256 -3.55 -14.33 -5.65
CA ARG A 256 -4.97 -14.73 -5.63
C ARG A 256 -5.36 -15.31 -4.28
N LEU A 257 -4.65 -14.92 -3.22
CA LEU A 257 -4.83 -15.48 -1.87
C LEU A 257 -6.23 -15.16 -1.36
N SER A 258 -6.98 -16.18 -0.98
CA SER A 258 -8.33 -16.02 -0.42
C SER A 258 -8.38 -16.23 1.09
N ILE A 259 -7.49 -17.07 1.63
CA ILE A 259 -7.41 -17.45 3.04
C ILE A 259 -5.93 -17.59 3.40
N LEU A 260 -5.57 -17.17 4.61
CA LEU A 260 -4.26 -17.43 5.22
C LEU A 260 -4.46 -18.39 6.40
N PRO A 261 -3.70 -19.48 6.53
CA PRO A 261 -3.70 -20.29 7.75
C PRO A 261 -3.23 -19.47 8.96
N VAL A 262 -3.85 -19.68 10.13
CA VAL A 262 -3.53 -18.94 11.36
C VAL A 262 -2.05 -19.05 11.77
N ASP A 263 -1.43 -20.20 11.54
CA ASP A 263 -0.05 -20.47 11.93
C ASP A 263 0.98 -20.13 10.84
N LEU A 264 0.55 -19.57 9.69
CA LEU A 264 1.41 -19.35 8.52
C LEU A 264 2.66 -18.52 8.83
N PHE A 265 2.54 -17.56 9.74
CA PHE A 265 3.62 -16.64 10.09
C PHE A 265 4.26 -16.93 11.46
N LYS A 266 3.91 -18.02 12.14
CA LYS A 266 4.31 -18.26 13.55
C LYS A 266 5.83 -18.18 13.80
N ASP A 267 6.65 -18.57 12.83
CA ASP A 267 8.12 -18.60 12.95
C ASP A 267 8.79 -17.29 12.48
N LEU A 268 8.04 -16.37 11.84
CA LEU A 268 8.55 -15.12 11.26
C LEU A 268 8.69 -14.02 12.32
N THR A 269 9.52 -14.25 13.33
CA THR A 269 9.65 -13.38 14.51
C THR A 269 10.41 -12.07 14.24
N SER A 270 11.26 -12.05 13.21
CA SER A 270 12.03 -10.87 12.79
C SER A 270 11.32 -10.02 11.73
N LEU A 271 10.09 -10.38 11.35
CA LEU A 271 9.39 -9.74 10.24
C LEU A 271 9.11 -8.27 10.54
N LYS A 272 9.54 -7.39 9.63
CA LYS A 272 9.40 -5.92 9.71
C LYS A 272 8.40 -5.41 8.68
N TYR A 273 8.35 -6.00 7.50
CA TYR A 273 7.45 -5.64 6.41
C TYR A 273 6.67 -6.85 5.91
N LEU A 274 5.35 -6.70 5.82
CA LEU A 274 4.46 -7.69 5.21
C LEU A 274 3.55 -7.03 4.16
N GLY A 275 3.75 -7.42 2.90
CA GLY A 275 2.90 -7.02 1.77
C GLY A 275 1.90 -8.11 1.40
N LEU A 276 0.61 -7.82 1.53
CA LEU A 276 -0.54 -8.66 1.18
C LEU A 276 -1.48 -7.96 0.19
N GLU A 277 -1.07 -6.84 -0.39
CA GLU A 277 -1.91 -5.99 -1.22
C GLU A 277 -2.43 -6.69 -2.48
N GLU A 278 -3.57 -6.24 -3.00
CA GLU A 278 -4.18 -6.73 -4.25
C GLU A 278 -4.36 -8.27 -4.27
N ASN A 279 -4.81 -8.85 -3.16
CA ASN A 279 -5.22 -10.25 -3.04
C ASN A 279 -6.75 -10.36 -2.98
N ARG A 280 -7.28 -11.50 -2.53
CA ARG A 280 -8.72 -11.79 -2.43
C ARG A 280 -9.12 -12.16 -1.00
N LEU A 281 -8.38 -11.69 -0.01
CA LEU A 281 -8.58 -12.02 1.40
C LEU A 281 -9.90 -11.43 1.89
N LYS A 282 -10.78 -12.28 2.42
CA LYS A 282 -12.05 -11.85 3.02
C LYS A 282 -11.90 -11.45 4.48
N GLU A 283 -10.93 -12.06 5.15
CA GLU A 283 -10.59 -11.83 6.55
C GLU A 283 -9.11 -12.13 6.75
N LEU A 284 -8.57 -11.63 7.85
CA LEU A 284 -7.30 -12.07 8.42
C LEU A 284 -7.66 -12.78 9.73
N PRO A 285 -7.34 -14.07 9.90
CA PRO A 285 -7.70 -14.79 11.11
C PRO A 285 -7.15 -14.14 12.36
N ASP A 286 -7.93 -14.18 13.44
CA ASP A 286 -7.44 -13.85 14.77
C ASP A 286 -6.18 -14.67 15.09
N LEU A 287 -5.23 -14.08 15.82
CA LEU A 287 -3.94 -14.68 16.18
C LEU A 287 -2.97 -14.94 15.02
N LEU A 288 -3.31 -14.57 13.77
CA LEU A 288 -2.40 -14.67 12.62
C LEU A 288 -1.05 -13.99 12.89
N PHE A 289 -1.06 -12.91 13.65
CA PHE A 289 0.11 -12.10 13.96
C PHE A 289 0.68 -12.30 15.38
N ARG A 290 0.34 -13.43 16.05
CA ARG A 290 0.71 -13.65 17.47
C ARG A 290 2.21 -13.59 17.76
N ALA A 291 3.06 -13.79 16.75
CA ALA A 291 4.52 -13.80 16.89
C ALA A 291 5.21 -12.57 16.24
N GLN A 292 4.44 -11.65 15.64
CA GLN A 292 4.95 -10.56 14.78
C GLN A 292 5.18 -9.24 15.56
N SER A 293 5.80 -9.30 16.74
CA SER A 293 6.05 -8.11 17.59
C SER A 293 7.10 -7.13 17.03
N SER A 294 7.83 -7.55 15.99
CA SER A 294 8.81 -6.73 15.25
C SER A 294 8.22 -5.99 14.05
N LEU A 295 6.96 -6.27 13.68
CA LEU A 295 6.35 -5.76 12.45
C LEU A 295 6.18 -4.24 12.53
N ARG A 296 6.61 -3.56 11.46
CA ARG A 296 6.58 -2.10 11.34
C ARG A 296 5.59 -1.65 10.28
N GLU A 297 5.43 -2.43 9.23
CA GLU A 297 4.57 -2.08 8.10
C GLU A 297 3.74 -3.29 7.69
N LEU A 298 2.43 -3.09 7.65
CA LEU A 298 1.45 -4.06 7.17
C LEU A 298 0.63 -3.42 6.06
N ASN A 299 0.78 -3.95 4.85
CA ASN A 299 0.00 -3.53 3.70
C ASN A 299 -0.97 -4.63 3.28
N ALA A 300 -2.27 -4.41 3.47
CA ALA A 300 -3.34 -5.30 3.01
C ALA A 300 -4.35 -4.55 2.13
N ARG A 301 -3.89 -3.51 1.42
CA ARG A 301 -4.70 -2.73 0.46
C ARG A 301 -5.33 -3.62 -0.60
N GLY A 302 -6.53 -3.29 -1.07
CA GLY A 302 -7.08 -3.93 -2.27
C GLY A 302 -7.47 -5.39 -2.05
N ASN A 303 -7.91 -5.74 -0.84
CA ASN A 303 -8.46 -7.04 -0.50
C ASN A 303 -10.00 -6.93 -0.36
N GLN A 304 -10.62 -7.88 0.34
CA GLN A 304 -12.07 -7.93 0.56
C GLN A 304 -12.41 -7.96 2.06
N LEU A 305 -11.54 -7.40 2.90
CA LEU A 305 -11.69 -7.39 4.35
C LEU A 305 -12.95 -6.63 4.76
N THR A 306 -13.77 -7.21 5.64
CA THR A 306 -15.04 -6.61 6.07
C THR A 306 -15.01 -6.00 7.47
N GLU A 307 -14.07 -6.43 8.31
CA GLU A 307 -13.92 -5.96 9.68
C GLU A 307 -12.48 -6.01 10.17
N ILE A 308 -12.20 -5.26 11.24
CA ILE A 308 -10.94 -5.31 11.99
C ILE A 308 -11.29 -5.73 13.42
N SER A 309 -10.84 -6.92 13.82
CA SER A 309 -11.07 -7.48 15.16
C SER A 309 -10.07 -6.92 16.19
N ALA A 310 -10.43 -7.01 17.47
CA ALA A 310 -9.62 -6.57 18.60
C ALA A 310 -8.27 -7.32 18.72
N SER A 311 -8.30 -8.63 18.50
CA SER A 311 -7.20 -9.56 18.73
C SER A 311 -6.21 -9.62 17.57
N LEU A 312 -6.60 -9.21 16.37
CA LEU A 312 -5.77 -9.30 15.17
C LEU A 312 -4.50 -8.44 15.29
N LEU A 313 -4.64 -7.19 15.72
CA LEU A 313 -3.56 -6.19 15.71
C LEU A 313 -2.88 -6.01 17.06
N SER A 314 -3.46 -6.54 18.15
CA SER A 314 -2.93 -6.35 19.50
C SER A 314 -1.46 -6.74 19.70
N PRO A 315 -0.88 -7.76 19.01
CA PRO A 315 0.54 -8.10 19.17
C PRO A 315 1.50 -7.13 18.47
N LEU A 316 1.00 -6.23 17.62
CA LEU A 316 1.80 -5.42 16.69
C LEU A 316 2.29 -4.10 17.31
N GLU A 317 2.91 -4.16 18.49
CA GLU A 317 3.30 -2.98 19.29
C GLU A 317 4.26 -2.02 18.57
N ARG A 318 5.03 -2.52 17.60
CA ARG A 318 6.00 -1.75 16.81
C ARG A 318 5.48 -1.28 15.45
N LEU A 319 4.20 -1.52 15.14
CA LEU A 319 3.60 -1.15 13.87
C LEU A 319 3.58 0.36 13.72
N ARG A 320 4.12 0.86 12.61
CA ARG A 320 4.23 2.28 12.27
C ARG A 320 3.27 2.67 11.15
N SER A 321 3.07 1.78 10.18
CA SER A 321 2.16 2.01 9.05
C SER A 321 1.21 0.83 8.86
N LEU A 322 -0.07 1.13 8.81
CA LEU A 322 -1.14 0.16 8.53
C LEU A 322 -1.95 0.64 7.33
N GLU A 323 -1.85 -0.08 6.22
CA GLU A 323 -2.55 0.21 4.98
C GLU A 323 -3.64 -0.83 4.71
N LEU A 324 -4.90 -0.38 4.81
CA LEU A 324 -6.12 -1.18 4.66
C LEU A 324 -7.09 -0.56 3.64
N SER A 325 -6.62 0.38 2.82
CA SER A 325 -7.46 1.05 1.83
C SER A 325 -7.97 0.09 0.75
N ASN A 326 -9.02 0.48 0.03
CA ASN A 326 -9.63 -0.32 -1.04
C ASN A 326 -10.08 -1.72 -0.55
N ASN A 327 -10.70 -1.79 0.62
CA ASN A 327 -11.29 -3.00 1.17
C ASN A 327 -12.82 -2.85 1.27
N LYS A 328 -13.49 -3.70 2.07
CA LYS A 328 -14.93 -3.67 2.32
C LYS A 328 -15.23 -3.41 3.79
N ILE A 329 -14.30 -2.79 4.52
CA ILE A 329 -14.35 -2.66 5.98
C ILE A 329 -15.54 -1.79 6.36
N ALA A 330 -16.47 -2.35 7.11
CA ALA A 330 -17.65 -1.65 7.61
C ALA A 330 -17.67 -1.52 9.14
N ARG A 331 -16.93 -2.39 9.83
CA ARG A 331 -16.86 -2.44 11.30
C ARG A 331 -15.39 -2.44 11.74
N ILE A 332 -15.10 -1.64 12.74
CA ILE A 332 -13.81 -1.64 13.44
C ILE A 332 -14.15 -1.82 14.91
N ASP A 333 -13.60 -2.84 15.54
CA ASP A 333 -13.79 -3.03 16.97
C ASP A 333 -13.25 -1.82 17.74
N SER A 334 -13.93 -1.39 18.80
CA SER A 334 -13.53 -0.23 19.61
C SER A 334 -12.15 -0.38 20.25
N SER A 335 -11.67 -1.61 20.38
CA SER A 335 -10.37 -1.96 20.93
C SER A 335 -9.34 -2.41 19.88
N ALA A 336 -9.68 -2.45 18.59
CA ALA A 336 -8.80 -2.92 17.51
C ALA A 336 -7.47 -2.18 17.40
N LEU A 337 -7.42 -0.91 17.81
CA LEU A 337 -6.21 -0.09 17.76
C LEU A 337 -5.53 0.04 19.13
N GLN A 338 -6.05 -0.62 20.17
CA GLN A 338 -5.40 -0.65 21.48
C GLN A 338 -4.09 -1.44 21.37
N GLY A 339 -3.01 -0.86 21.93
CA GLY A 339 -1.66 -1.45 21.88
C GLY A 339 -0.79 -0.96 20.72
N LEU A 340 -1.36 -0.30 19.70
CA LEU A 340 -0.61 0.25 18.55
C LEU A 340 0.04 1.61 18.86
N ALA A 341 0.80 1.69 19.95
CA ALA A 341 1.38 2.96 20.43
C ALA A 341 2.41 3.58 19.46
N ALA A 342 3.06 2.77 18.62
CA ALA A 342 4.03 3.21 17.63
C ALA A 342 3.42 3.64 16.28
N LEU A 343 2.09 3.52 16.11
CA LEU A 343 1.42 3.75 14.84
C LEU A 343 1.48 5.23 14.46
N LYS A 344 2.02 5.52 13.29
CA LYS A 344 2.17 6.87 12.73
C LYS A 344 1.21 7.11 11.57
N GLU A 345 0.93 6.10 10.77
CA GLU A 345 0.05 6.20 9.61
C GLU A 345 -0.99 5.09 9.60
N LEU A 346 -2.26 5.49 9.48
CA LEU A 346 -3.40 4.60 9.32
C LEU A 346 -4.18 4.97 8.07
N GLN A 347 -4.24 4.03 7.12
CA GLN A 347 -4.94 4.21 5.86
C GLN A 347 -6.14 3.27 5.73
N LEU A 348 -7.32 3.87 5.71
CA LEU A 348 -8.63 3.22 5.64
C LEU A 348 -9.48 3.78 4.48
N GLY A 349 -8.84 4.40 3.48
CA GLY A 349 -9.54 5.00 2.35
C GLY A 349 -10.29 3.97 1.50
N HIS A 350 -11.34 4.37 0.79
CA HIS A 350 -12.13 3.45 -0.06
C HIS A 350 -12.59 2.19 0.68
N ASN A 351 -13.25 2.38 1.82
CA ASN A 351 -13.90 1.32 2.60
C ASN A 351 -15.41 1.61 2.72
N ARG A 352 -16.10 0.95 3.65
CA ARG A 352 -17.55 1.06 3.88
C ARG A 352 -17.85 1.55 5.30
N ILE A 353 -16.93 2.29 5.90
CA ILE A 353 -17.06 2.79 7.27
C ILE A 353 -18.14 3.87 7.28
N ARG A 354 -19.15 3.70 8.14
CA ARG A 354 -20.23 4.68 8.32
C ARG A 354 -20.07 5.51 9.59
N ASN A 355 -19.60 4.88 10.66
CA ASN A 355 -19.41 5.51 11.96
C ASN A 355 -18.06 5.10 12.53
N LEU A 356 -17.43 6.02 13.26
CA LEU A 356 -16.26 5.75 14.08
C LEU A 356 -16.71 5.74 15.54
N THR A 357 -16.41 4.66 16.26
CA THR A 357 -16.72 4.55 17.69
C THR A 357 -15.91 5.57 18.48
N PRO A 358 -16.55 6.35 19.38
CA PRO A 358 -15.82 7.24 20.29
C PRO A 358 -14.76 6.46 21.09
N GLY A 359 -13.58 7.05 21.24
CA GLY A 359 -12.47 6.42 21.96
C GLY A 359 -11.65 5.39 21.17
N LEU A 360 -11.99 5.10 19.91
CA LEU A 360 -11.21 4.19 19.04
C LEU A 360 -9.72 4.55 18.97
N PHE A 361 -9.39 5.85 19.07
CA PHE A 361 -8.03 6.37 18.96
C PHE A 361 -7.39 6.79 20.29
N THR A 362 -8.00 6.46 21.44
CA THR A 362 -7.57 6.95 22.77
C THR A 362 -6.09 6.72 23.04
N ASN A 363 -5.55 5.58 22.58
CA ASN A 363 -4.15 5.18 22.81
C ASN A 363 -3.25 5.41 21.57
N SER A 364 -3.75 6.03 20.50
CA SER A 364 -3.02 6.25 19.25
C SER A 364 -2.32 7.61 19.22
N THR A 365 -1.64 7.97 20.31
CA THR A 365 -1.01 9.30 20.50
C THR A 365 0.11 9.59 19.51
N GLY A 366 0.76 8.55 18.97
CA GLY A 366 1.79 8.66 17.94
C GLY A 366 1.26 8.89 16.52
N LEU A 367 -0.05 8.83 16.28
CA LEU A 367 -0.62 8.87 14.93
C LEU A 367 -0.47 10.26 14.31
N GLU A 368 0.26 10.33 13.21
CA GLU A 368 0.57 11.57 12.48
C GLU A 368 -0.36 11.76 11.27
N ARG A 369 -0.83 10.66 10.68
CA ARG A 369 -1.60 10.67 9.42
C ARG A 369 -2.76 9.67 9.46
N LEU A 370 -3.97 10.18 9.28
CA LEU A 370 -5.21 9.41 9.25
C LEU A 370 -5.94 9.61 7.92
N VAL A 371 -6.11 8.53 7.17
CA VAL A 371 -6.71 8.54 5.84
C VAL A 371 -8.04 7.78 5.86
N LEU A 372 -9.16 8.50 5.73
CA LEU A 372 -10.54 7.99 5.83
C LEU A 372 -11.40 8.37 4.61
N TYR A 373 -10.79 8.82 3.52
CA TYR A 373 -11.52 9.27 2.34
C TYR A 373 -12.32 8.16 1.66
N ALA A 374 -13.33 8.54 0.87
CA ALA A 374 -14.15 7.59 0.10
C ALA A 374 -14.73 6.46 0.98
N ASN A 375 -15.22 6.83 2.16
CA ASN A 375 -16.02 5.97 3.03
C ASN A 375 -17.49 6.43 2.99
N GLY A 376 -18.32 5.91 3.90
CA GLY A 376 -19.72 6.30 4.05
C GLY A 376 -19.99 7.11 5.30
N ILE A 377 -19.01 7.89 5.80
CA ILE A 377 -19.13 8.57 7.10
C ILE A 377 -20.13 9.73 7.01
N GLU A 378 -21.16 9.73 7.85
CA GLU A 378 -22.26 10.71 7.81
C GLU A 378 -22.12 11.84 8.84
N SER A 379 -21.60 11.53 10.02
CA SER A 379 -21.43 12.48 11.11
C SER A 379 -20.21 12.15 11.96
N LEU A 380 -19.58 13.19 12.52
CA LEU A 380 -18.48 13.07 13.46
C LEU A 380 -18.84 13.81 14.76
N SER A 381 -18.85 13.07 15.87
CA SER A 381 -19.23 13.58 17.19
C SER A 381 -18.02 14.04 17.99
N ARG A 382 -18.27 14.73 19.11
CA ARG A 382 -17.23 15.06 20.09
C ARG A 382 -16.46 13.80 20.52
N GLY A 383 -15.15 13.92 20.65
CA GLY A 383 -14.29 12.82 21.11
C GLY A 383 -14.06 11.70 20.09
N THR A 384 -14.55 11.82 18.85
CA THR A 384 -14.22 10.85 17.79
C THR A 384 -12.71 10.79 17.53
N PHE A 385 -12.00 11.91 17.64
CA PHE A 385 -10.54 12.00 17.46
C PHE A 385 -9.79 12.13 18.79
N HIS A 386 -10.43 11.78 19.91
CA HIS A 386 -9.79 11.83 21.22
C HIS A 386 -8.54 10.94 21.26
N GLY A 387 -7.43 11.49 21.77
CA GLY A 387 -6.12 10.83 21.82
C GLY A 387 -5.18 11.14 20.65
N LEU A 388 -5.67 11.76 19.56
CA LEU A 388 -4.89 12.06 18.35
C LEU A 388 -4.06 13.36 18.45
N SER A 389 -3.31 13.52 19.54
CA SER A 389 -2.59 14.77 19.86
C SER A 389 -1.48 15.11 18.86
N ASN A 390 -0.87 14.10 18.21
CA ASN A 390 0.20 14.30 17.23
C ASN A 390 -0.28 14.29 15.76
N LEU A 391 -1.60 14.28 15.54
CA LEU A 391 -2.16 14.19 14.19
C LEU A 391 -1.87 15.46 13.40
N THR A 392 -1.21 15.30 12.26
CA THR A 392 -0.85 16.39 11.34
C THR A 392 -1.71 16.42 10.09
N SER A 393 -2.17 15.26 9.62
CA SER A 393 -2.88 15.13 8.35
C SER A 393 -4.12 14.26 8.48
N LEU A 394 -5.28 14.82 8.16
CA LEU A 394 -6.58 14.17 8.21
C LEU A 394 -7.30 14.26 6.85
N PHE A 395 -7.59 13.10 6.26
CA PHE A 395 -8.25 12.99 4.97
C PHE A 395 -9.65 12.40 5.11
N LEU A 396 -10.67 13.25 4.98
CA LEU A 396 -12.09 12.90 5.10
C LEU A 396 -12.87 13.19 3.81
N HIS A 397 -12.18 13.49 2.71
CA HIS A 397 -12.82 13.82 1.44
C HIS A 397 -13.64 12.66 0.88
N SER A 398 -14.61 12.97 0.02
CA SER A 398 -15.49 11.96 -0.60
C SER A 398 -16.24 11.08 0.41
N ASN A 399 -16.69 11.66 1.52
CA ASN A 399 -17.59 11.00 2.49
C ASN A 399 -19.02 11.56 2.38
N HIS A 400 -19.88 11.24 3.33
CA HIS A 400 -21.26 11.73 3.40
C HIS A 400 -21.48 12.74 4.54
N LEU A 401 -20.43 13.46 4.95
CA LEU A 401 -20.48 14.34 6.12
C LEU A 401 -21.49 15.48 5.91
N ARG A 402 -22.43 15.63 6.86
CA ARG A 402 -23.44 16.72 6.86
C ARG A 402 -23.23 17.73 7.97
N ILE A 403 -22.91 17.25 9.16
CA ILE A 403 -22.78 18.05 10.38
C ILE A 403 -21.50 17.60 11.10
N LEU A 404 -20.72 18.57 11.55
CA LEU A 404 -19.57 18.38 12.42
C LEU A 404 -19.88 18.97 13.80
N HIS A 405 -19.36 18.35 14.85
CA HIS A 405 -19.47 18.91 16.20
C HIS A 405 -18.55 20.15 16.37
N PRO A 406 -18.92 21.19 17.13
CA PRO A 406 -18.08 22.38 17.35
C PRO A 406 -16.71 22.04 17.96
N GLU A 407 -16.68 21.16 18.96
CA GLU A 407 -15.44 20.74 19.65
C GLU A 407 -14.80 19.47 19.02
N LEU A 408 -14.93 19.28 17.71
CA LEU A 408 -14.45 18.04 17.06
C LEU A 408 -12.91 17.95 17.03
N PHE A 409 -12.24 19.08 16.86
CA PHE A 409 -10.79 19.15 16.64
C PHE A 409 -9.98 19.62 17.86
N ASP A 410 -10.63 19.78 19.02
CA ASP A 410 -9.99 20.24 20.26
C ASP A 410 -8.84 19.33 20.71
N ASP A 411 -8.98 18.01 20.48
CA ASP A 411 -7.97 16.99 20.80
C ASP A 411 -6.89 16.81 19.70
N THR A 412 -6.93 17.63 18.64
CA THR A 412 -6.00 17.56 17.49
C THR A 412 -5.25 18.88 17.26
N PRO A 413 -4.51 19.43 18.25
CA PRO A 413 -3.92 20.78 18.16
C PRO A 413 -2.83 20.91 17.09
N ASN A 414 -2.19 19.81 16.71
CA ASN A 414 -1.09 19.76 15.74
C ASN A 414 -1.55 19.57 14.28
N LEU A 415 -2.87 19.62 14.01
CA LEU A 415 -3.40 19.39 12.68
C LEU A 415 -2.94 20.50 11.70
N ARG A 416 -2.33 20.08 10.58
CA ARG A 416 -1.77 20.96 9.53
C ARG A 416 -2.48 20.81 8.19
N LYS A 417 -2.99 19.61 7.88
CA LYS A 417 -3.66 19.31 6.61
C LYS A 417 -5.02 18.68 6.88
N LEU A 418 -6.08 19.34 6.43
CA LEU A 418 -7.46 18.86 6.54
C LEU A 418 -8.15 18.85 5.18
N GLN A 419 -8.60 17.68 4.76
CA GLN A 419 -9.33 17.49 3.50
C GLN A 419 -10.76 17.06 3.75
N LEU A 420 -11.72 17.96 3.45
CA LEU A 420 -13.15 17.78 3.62
C LEU A 420 -13.91 17.92 2.28
N GLU A 421 -13.20 17.99 1.16
CA GLU A 421 -13.82 18.18 -0.15
C GLU A 421 -14.74 17.03 -0.54
N SER A 422 -15.72 17.30 -1.41
CA SER A 422 -16.69 16.31 -1.89
C SER A 422 -17.47 15.63 -0.74
N ASN A 423 -18.03 16.43 0.17
CA ASN A 423 -18.96 15.99 1.22
C ASN A 423 -20.32 16.72 1.04
N TYR A 424 -21.21 16.60 2.03
CA TYR A 424 -22.52 17.27 2.05
C TYR A 424 -22.61 18.37 3.12
N LEU A 425 -21.50 19.03 3.43
CA LEU A 425 -21.46 20.11 4.42
C LEU A 425 -22.15 21.35 3.87
N SER A 426 -23.21 21.81 4.56
CA SER A 426 -23.87 23.08 4.25
C SER A 426 -23.29 24.26 5.02
N SER A 427 -22.80 24.02 6.23
CA SER A 427 -22.17 25.01 7.10
C SER A 427 -21.18 24.31 8.03
N LEU A 428 -20.28 25.10 8.63
CA LEU A 428 -19.43 24.64 9.73
C LEU A 428 -19.87 25.35 11.01
N PRO A 429 -19.91 24.65 12.16
CA PRO A 429 -20.26 25.29 13.41
C PRO A 429 -19.20 26.35 13.79
N PRO A 430 -19.62 27.42 14.49
CA PRO A 430 -18.69 28.40 15.01
C PRO A 430 -17.64 27.73 15.90
N ARG A 431 -16.41 28.27 15.87
CA ARG A 431 -15.28 27.85 16.71
C ARG A 431 -14.68 26.48 16.42
N ILE A 432 -15.10 25.79 15.36
CA ILE A 432 -14.58 24.45 15.04
C ILE A 432 -13.07 24.37 14.83
N PHE A 433 -12.44 25.47 14.43
CA PHE A 433 -11.00 25.53 14.19
C PHE A 433 -10.23 26.26 15.32
N ASP A 434 -10.88 26.61 16.43
CA ASP A 434 -10.23 27.36 17.51
C ASP A 434 -9.12 26.53 18.19
N GLY A 435 -9.29 25.21 18.27
CA GLY A 435 -8.28 24.27 18.75
C GLY A 435 -7.11 24.02 17.79
N VAL A 436 -7.22 24.43 16.51
CA VAL A 436 -6.23 24.12 15.47
C VAL A 436 -5.54 25.40 14.99
N GLN A 437 -4.41 25.74 15.63
CA GLN A 437 -3.71 27.00 15.37
C GLN A 437 -2.69 26.93 14.22
N SER A 438 -2.29 25.72 13.80
CA SER A 438 -1.21 25.49 12.83
C SER A 438 -1.70 25.00 11.47
N MET A 439 -2.91 25.37 11.05
CA MET A 439 -3.48 24.89 9.79
C MET A 439 -2.71 25.46 8.58
N GLU A 440 -2.14 24.58 7.75
CA GLU A 440 -1.37 24.93 6.55
C GLU A 440 -2.17 24.70 5.26
N GLN A 441 -3.03 23.68 5.27
CA GLN A 441 -3.82 23.29 4.10
C GLN A 441 -5.22 22.85 4.51
N LEU A 442 -6.22 23.56 3.98
CA LEU A 442 -7.62 23.21 4.13
C LEU A 442 -8.26 23.04 2.75
N ARG A 443 -9.03 21.97 2.55
CA ARG A 443 -9.82 21.75 1.34
C ARG A 443 -11.29 21.56 1.67
N LEU A 444 -12.12 22.44 1.10
CA LEU A 444 -13.56 22.53 1.33
C LEU A 444 -14.39 22.45 0.03
N ALA A 445 -13.70 22.29 -1.11
CA ALA A 445 -14.32 22.24 -2.43
C ALA A 445 -15.43 21.19 -2.53
N ARG A 446 -16.38 21.41 -3.45
CA ARG A 446 -17.46 20.45 -3.74
C ARG A 446 -18.30 20.07 -2.50
N ASN A 447 -18.62 21.06 -1.67
CA ASN A 447 -19.63 20.98 -0.61
C ASN A 447 -20.76 21.97 -0.91
N PRO A 448 -22.02 21.67 -0.55
CA PRO A 448 -23.17 22.53 -0.82
C PRO A 448 -23.28 23.70 0.19
N TRP A 449 -22.27 24.56 0.26
CA TRP A 449 -22.21 25.66 1.24
C TRP A 449 -23.42 26.59 1.15
N HIS A 450 -24.14 26.74 2.26
CA HIS A 450 -25.23 27.69 2.45
C HIS A 450 -24.66 28.97 3.07
N CYS A 451 -24.68 30.06 2.30
CA CYS A 451 -24.00 31.31 2.61
C CYS A 451 -24.95 32.33 3.21
N ASP A 452 -25.26 32.14 4.49
CA ASP A 452 -26.02 33.06 5.33
C ASP A 452 -25.18 33.52 6.52
N CYS A 453 -25.80 34.10 7.55
CA CYS A 453 -25.07 34.57 8.72
C CYS A 453 -24.35 33.45 9.49
N ALA A 454 -24.76 32.18 9.36
CA ALA A 454 -24.04 31.06 9.97
C ALA A 454 -22.70 30.80 9.28
N ALA A 455 -22.56 31.14 7.99
CA ALA A 455 -21.31 31.01 7.26
C ALA A 455 -20.29 32.13 7.58
N SER A 456 -20.70 33.17 8.31
CA SER A 456 -19.84 34.30 8.67
C SER A 456 -18.57 33.89 9.41
N TYR A 457 -18.65 32.92 10.33
CA TYR A 457 -17.46 32.38 11.02
C TYR A 457 -16.43 31.84 10.03
N LEU A 458 -16.86 30.98 9.11
CA LEU A 458 -15.97 30.35 8.15
C LEU A 458 -15.39 31.36 7.16
N ALA A 459 -16.20 32.32 6.69
CA ALA A 459 -15.75 33.38 5.81
C ALA A 459 -14.63 34.22 6.46
N MET A 460 -14.87 34.69 7.69
CA MET A 460 -13.90 35.48 8.47
C MET A 460 -12.64 34.67 8.81
N TRP A 461 -12.80 33.40 9.16
CA TRP A 461 -11.67 32.52 9.44
C TRP A 461 -10.78 32.32 8.20
N LEU A 462 -11.38 32.05 7.03
CA LEU A 462 -10.65 31.90 5.76
C LEU A 462 -9.91 33.19 5.38
N GLN A 463 -10.53 34.36 5.55
CA GLN A 463 -9.89 35.66 5.30
C GLN A 463 -8.67 35.87 6.17
N ARG A 464 -8.78 35.57 7.47
CA ARG A 464 -7.65 35.68 8.41
C ARG A 464 -6.48 34.77 8.01
N MET A 465 -6.77 33.53 7.62
CA MET A 465 -5.74 32.58 7.19
C MET A 465 -5.07 32.99 5.89
N TYR A 466 -5.85 33.47 4.92
CA TYR A 466 -5.32 34.01 3.66
C TYR A 466 -4.36 35.19 3.91
N LEU A 467 -4.77 36.16 4.72
CA LEU A 467 -3.93 37.32 5.06
C LEU A 467 -2.65 36.92 5.82
N ALA A 468 -2.74 35.94 6.72
CA ALA A 468 -1.57 35.43 7.43
C ALA A 468 -0.53 34.80 6.48
N GLN A 469 -0.98 34.08 5.43
CA GLN A 469 -0.08 33.49 4.44
C GLN A 469 0.53 34.53 3.47
N VAL A 470 -0.27 35.49 3.01
CA VAL A 470 0.21 36.57 2.13
C VAL A 470 1.29 37.40 2.84
N ASN A 471 1.12 37.66 4.15
CA ASN A 471 2.12 38.38 4.93
C ASN A 471 3.39 37.56 5.22
N ALA A 472 3.31 36.22 5.13
CA ALA A 472 4.42 35.31 5.43
C ALA A 472 5.27 34.92 4.20
N THR A 473 4.79 35.14 2.96
CA THR A 473 5.44 34.63 1.74
C THR A 473 6.05 35.73 0.85
N ARG A 474 7.38 35.66 0.66
CA ARG A 474 8.07 36.04 -0.61
C ARG A 474 7.65 35.03 -1.69
N PRO A 475 7.66 35.37 -2.99
CA PRO A 475 6.94 34.62 -4.03
C PRO A 475 7.42 33.16 -4.09
N VAL A 476 6.53 32.24 -3.72
CA VAL A 476 6.68 30.79 -3.94
C VAL A 476 5.71 30.40 -5.04
N GLU A 477 6.18 29.60 -6.00
CA GLU A 477 5.55 29.30 -7.30
C GLU A 477 4.24 28.50 -7.26
N ASP A 478 3.58 28.29 -6.12
CA ASP A 478 2.23 27.72 -6.12
C ASP A 478 1.43 28.02 -4.82
N PRO A 479 0.73 29.17 -4.72
CA PRO A 479 -0.20 29.46 -3.63
C PRO A 479 -1.55 28.69 -3.74
N GLY A 480 -1.63 27.72 -4.68
CA GLY A 480 -2.80 27.29 -5.44
C GLY A 480 -4.00 26.64 -4.74
N VAL A 481 -4.13 26.76 -3.41
CA VAL A 481 -5.34 26.30 -2.69
C VAL A 481 -6.01 27.44 -1.91
N TRP A 482 -5.23 28.36 -1.34
CA TRP A 482 -5.76 29.48 -0.56
C TRP A 482 -6.29 30.62 -1.43
N GLU A 483 -5.71 30.83 -2.62
CA GLU A 483 -6.22 31.80 -3.61
C GLU A 483 -7.67 31.53 -4.01
N PHE A 484 -8.11 30.27 -3.95
CA PHE A 484 -9.49 29.86 -4.22
C PHE A 484 -10.34 29.69 -2.95
N GLY A 485 -9.93 30.25 -1.80
CA GLY A 485 -10.70 30.18 -0.55
C GLY A 485 -10.92 28.75 -0.07
N ALA A 486 -9.89 27.90 -0.15
CA ALA A 486 -9.98 26.46 0.09
C ALA A 486 -11.00 25.73 -0.82
N GLY A 487 -11.48 26.39 -1.87
CA GLY A 487 -12.52 25.92 -2.79
C GLY A 487 -13.96 26.03 -2.28
N ALA A 488 -14.21 26.74 -1.18
CA ALA A 488 -15.56 26.93 -0.64
C ALA A 488 -16.38 27.89 -1.51
N VAL A 489 -17.23 27.35 -2.38
CA VAL A 489 -18.15 28.09 -3.26
C VAL A 489 -19.58 27.96 -2.73
N CYS A 490 -20.26 29.09 -2.61
CA CYS A 490 -21.66 29.16 -2.21
C CYS A 490 -22.58 28.45 -3.18
N ARG A 491 -23.48 27.62 -2.67
CA ARG A 491 -24.61 27.07 -3.43
C ARG A 491 -25.78 28.04 -3.49
N GLY A 492 -25.93 28.89 -2.48
CA GLY A 492 -27.01 29.87 -2.31
C GLY A 492 -26.98 30.44 -0.89
N PRO A 493 -27.99 31.20 -0.47
CA PRO A 493 -29.22 31.54 -1.21
C PRO A 493 -29.02 32.65 -2.26
N GLY A 494 -29.94 32.70 -3.24
CA GLY A 494 -30.08 33.81 -4.18
C GLY A 494 -28.81 34.16 -4.98
N THR A 495 -28.47 35.44 -5.03
CA THR A 495 -27.32 36.00 -5.78
C THR A 495 -25.96 35.67 -5.16
N LEU A 496 -25.93 35.04 -3.97
CA LEU A 496 -24.69 34.56 -3.37
C LEU A 496 -24.24 33.24 -3.99
N GLY A 497 -25.12 32.51 -4.69
CA GLY A 497 -24.76 31.29 -5.41
C GLY A 497 -23.61 31.52 -6.42
N GLY A 498 -22.62 30.64 -6.39
CA GLY A 498 -21.42 30.73 -7.24
C GLY A 498 -20.32 31.64 -6.71
N LYS A 499 -20.57 32.47 -5.69
CA LYS A 499 -19.54 33.30 -5.07
C LYS A 499 -18.63 32.47 -4.16
N LEU A 500 -17.35 32.85 -4.08
CA LEU A 500 -16.37 32.25 -3.16
C LEU A 500 -16.60 32.79 -1.75
N LEU A 501 -16.66 31.90 -0.76
CA LEU A 501 -16.91 32.27 0.63
C LEU A 501 -15.85 33.23 1.19
N LEU A 502 -14.58 33.03 0.80
CA LEU A 502 -13.46 33.88 1.18
C LEU A 502 -13.68 35.36 0.81
N ARG A 503 -14.45 35.65 -0.25
CA ARG A 503 -14.67 37.01 -0.75
C ARG A 503 -15.90 37.71 -0.14
N LEU A 504 -16.70 37.00 0.64
CA LEU A 504 -17.93 37.55 1.20
C LEU A 504 -17.67 38.24 2.54
N THR A 505 -18.28 39.39 2.72
CA THR A 505 -18.21 40.17 3.97
C THR A 505 -19.31 39.77 4.95
N PHE A 506 -19.14 40.13 6.24
CA PHE A 506 -20.19 39.95 7.24
C PHE A 506 -21.52 40.60 6.83
N HIS A 507 -21.45 41.79 6.21
CA HIS A 507 -22.63 42.52 5.77
C HIS A 507 -23.37 41.75 4.67
N GLU A 508 -22.67 41.27 3.63
CA GLU A 508 -23.28 40.48 2.55
C GLU A 508 -23.90 39.16 3.02
N LEU A 509 -23.34 38.54 4.07
CA LEU A 509 -23.84 37.28 4.62
C LEU A 509 -25.01 37.45 5.60
N CYS A 510 -25.05 38.56 6.34
CA CYS A 510 -26.01 38.77 7.44
C CYS A 510 -27.05 39.87 7.16
N GLU A 511 -26.95 40.64 6.06
CA GLU A 511 -27.93 41.68 5.73
C GLU A 511 -29.35 41.11 5.60
N GLY A 512 -30.32 41.76 6.25
CA GLY A 512 -31.73 41.37 6.19
C GLY A 512 -32.15 40.22 7.13
N GLN A 513 -31.22 39.52 7.78
CA GLN A 513 -31.55 38.49 8.79
C GLN A 513 -31.81 39.06 10.20
N TRP A 514 -31.61 40.37 10.40
CA TRP A 514 -31.88 41.05 11.67
C TRP A 514 -33.37 41.10 12.04
N ALA A 515 -34.29 40.95 11.08
CA ALA A 515 -35.73 40.94 11.33
C ALA A 515 -36.23 39.62 11.97
N SER A 516 -35.41 38.56 11.98
CA SER A 516 -35.78 37.21 12.45
C SER A 516 -34.95 36.68 13.63
N MET A 517 -33.96 37.40 14.13
CA MET A 517 -33.12 36.97 15.26
C MET A 517 -33.76 37.27 16.64
N ARG A 518 -34.76 36.49 17.05
CA ARG A 518 -35.07 36.32 18.48
C ARG A 518 -34.10 35.31 19.09
N GLY A 519 -33.02 35.78 19.75
CA GLY A 519 -32.28 34.92 20.70
C GLY A 519 -30.75 34.94 20.70
N LEU A 520 -30.06 35.91 20.09
CA LEU A 520 -28.61 36.07 20.28
C LEU A 520 -28.30 37.43 20.90
N VAL A 521 -27.56 37.40 22.01
CA VAL A 521 -27.04 38.60 22.69
C VAL A 521 -25.96 39.23 21.81
N PRO A 522 -26.07 40.52 21.42
CA PRO A 522 -25.07 41.16 20.60
C PRO A 522 -23.82 41.47 21.44
N ARG A 523 -22.63 41.16 20.91
CA ARG A 523 -21.39 41.80 21.35
C ARG A 523 -20.68 42.35 20.12
N LEU A 524 -20.63 43.68 20.06
CA LEU A 524 -19.85 44.46 19.11
C LEU A 524 -18.35 44.16 19.28
N PRO A 525 -17.56 44.07 18.20
CA PRO A 525 -16.11 44.21 18.29
C PRO A 525 -15.75 45.68 18.52
N ILE A 526 -14.96 45.98 19.52
CA ILE A 526 -14.36 47.32 19.69
C ILE A 526 -13.23 47.43 18.68
N ASP A 527 -13.36 48.38 17.75
CA ASP A 527 -12.34 48.70 16.75
C ASP A 527 -11.07 49.29 17.39
N LEU A 528 -9.94 48.83 16.86
CA LEU A 528 -8.66 49.52 16.93
C LEU A 528 -8.71 50.79 16.06
N ILE A 529 -8.69 51.97 16.67
CA ILE A 529 -8.11 53.18 16.07
C ILE A 529 -7.22 53.83 17.12
N GLY A 530 -5.93 53.95 16.81
CA GLY A 530 -4.94 54.58 17.68
C GLY A 530 -4.89 56.10 17.51
N SER A 531 -4.53 56.79 18.59
CA SER A 531 -3.74 58.02 18.55
C SER A 531 -3.13 58.24 19.94
N GLY A 532 -1.82 58.41 19.99
CA GLY A 532 -1.08 58.55 21.24
C GLY A 532 -1.12 59.96 21.85
N ARG A 533 -0.55 59.98 23.06
CA ARG A 533 0.00 61.10 23.88
C ARG A 533 -0.89 61.82 24.89
N THR A 534 -0.45 61.62 26.14
CA THR A 534 -0.33 62.58 27.29
C THR A 534 -1.65 63.07 27.88
N LEU A 535 -1.97 62.82 29.16
CA LEU A 535 -1.38 63.42 30.35
C LEU A 535 -2.05 62.84 31.61
N SER A 536 -1.45 63.21 32.74
CA SER A 536 -1.58 62.76 34.12
C SER A 536 -2.93 62.87 34.83
N SER A 537 -2.97 62.12 35.94
CA SER A 537 -3.49 62.43 37.28
C SER A 537 -4.97 62.24 37.61
N THR A 538 -5.14 61.51 38.73
CA THR A 538 -6.11 61.69 39.83
C THR A 538 -7.59 61.47 39.52
N ASP A 539 -8.15 60.33 39.95
CA ASP A 539 -8.78 60.23 41.28
C ASP A 539 -9.44 58.86 41.49
N ASP A 540 -9.03 58.21 42.57
CA ASP A 540 -9.79 57.21 43.33
C ASP A 540 -10.60 58.01 44.36
N PRO A 541 -11.90 57.77 44.57
CA PRO A 541 -12.22 56.88 45.68
C PRO A 541 -13.53 56.09 45.48
N PHE A 542 -13.56 54.83 45.89
CA PHE A 542 -14.43 54.34 46.99
C PHE A 542 -14.26 52.83 47.17
N ALA A 543 -13.54 52.48 48.24
CA ALA A 543 -13.51 51.15 48.82
C ALA A 543 -14.63 50.99 49.87
N ARG A 544 -15.04 49.71 50.05
CA ARG A 544 -15.70 49.07 51.22
C ARG A 544 -17.24 48.93 51.23
N ASN A 545 -17.69 47.67 51.13
CA ASN A 545 -18.33 46.87 52.22
C ASN A 545 -18.82 45.54 51.62
N GLU A 546 -18.15 44.41 51.88
CA GLU A 546 -18.43 43.44 52.95
C GLU A 546 -19.80 42.71 52.91
N SER A 547 -19.71 41.44 52.51
CA SER A 547 -20.19 40.25 53.24
C SER A 547 -21.70 39.88 53.27
N ASN A 548 -21.89 38.56 53.09
CA ASN A 548 -22.99 37.72 53.60
C ASN A 548 -24.40 37.95 53.05
N PHE A 549 -24.89 37.03 52.22
CA PHE A 549 -26.08 36.25 52.56
C PHE A 549 -26.19 35.00 51.67
N SER A 550 -25.76 33.87 52.23
CA SER A 550 -26.07 32.53 51.77
C SER A 550 -27.32 32.01 52.49
N ARG A 551 -28.11 31.19 51.77
CA ARG A 551 -29.27 30.38 52.18
C ARG A 551 -30.62 31.09 52.21
N SER A 552 -31.53 30.64 51.35
CA SER A 552 -32.67 29.78 51.75
C SER A 552 -33.78 29.82 50.71
N LEU A 553 -34.22 28.63 50.26
CA LEU A 553 -35.61 28.21 50.00
C LEU A 553 -35.77 27.40 48.70
N ALA A 554 -35.64 26.09 48.88
CA ALA A 554 -36.45 25.11 48.16
C ALA A 554 -37.64 24.73 49.05
N LYS A 555 -38.89 24.95 48.59
CA LYS A 555 -39.98 23.95 48.55
C LYS A 555 -41.36 24.58 48.28
N GLN A 556 -42.11 23.82 47.47
CA GLN A 556 -43.58 23.73 47.33
C GLN A 556 -44.32 24.79 46.50
N ARG A 557 -44.59 24.47 45.22
CA ARG A 557 -45.78 23.68 44.85
C ARG A 557 -45.55 22.92 43.55
#